data_AF-A0A1F9QBN2-F1
#
_entry.id   AF-A0A1F9QBN2-F1
#
_cell.length_a   1.000
_cell.length_b   1.000
_cell.length_c   1.000
_cell.angle_alpha   90.00
_cell.angle_beta   90.00
_cell.angle_gamma   90.00
#
_symmetry.space_group_name_H-M   'P 1'
#
loop_
_entity.id
_entity.type
_entity.pdbx_description
1 polymer ?
#
loop_
_entity_poly.entity_id
_entity_poly.type
_entity_poly.pdbx_seq_one_letter_code
_entity_poly.pdbx_strand_id
1 'polypeptide(L)'
;MVYALAAYLGASLLATVLLLLLSLASMKLFFAAARYALGPEAVYWFKPALYDSAGFALASAGTALAQYFLVSLLRRAADEKMFLAVICGFTALFCGLLFWRTALFSSLGAYGLSGLTVTLAALLGGLEAVYQADTENPWPPSVSSLFR
;
A
#
# COMPACT_ATOMS: atom_id res chain seq x y z
N MET A 1 0.29 9.78 22.15
CA MET A 1 0.94 8.59 21.52
C MET A 1 -0.04 7.47 21.14
N VAL A 2 -0.80 6.87 22.06
CA VAL A 2 -1.75 5.78 21.74
C VAL A 2 -2.76 6.16 20.64
N TYR A 3 -3.33 7.35 20.70
CA TYR A 3 -4.25 7.86 19.66
C TYR A 3 -3.59 8.01 18.28
N ALA A 4 -2.33 8.45 18.23
CA ALA A 4 -1.58 8.59 16.98
C ALA A 4 -1.29 7.21 16.35
N LEU A 5 -0.99 6.20 17.17
CA LEU A 5 -0.79 4.83 16.71
C LEU A 5 -2.09 4.20 16.20
N ALA A 6 -3.20 4.41 16.91
CA ALA A 6 -4.51 3.95 16.47
C ALA A 6 -4.94 4.64 15.16
N ALA A 7 -4.71 5.95 15.05
CA ALA A 7 -4.98 6.71 13.84
C ALA A 7 -4.12 6.24 12.66
N TYR A 8 -2.82 5.97 12.90
CA TYR A 8 -1.94 5.39 11.89
C TYR A 8 -2.40 4.02 11.42
N LEU A 9 -2.71 3.11 12.34
CA LEU A 9 -3.20 1.78 11.98
C LEU A 9 -4.50 1.90 11.16
N GLY A 10 -5.45 2.73 11.62
CA GLY A 10 -6.70 2.97 10.91
C GLY A 10 -6.48 3.58 9.52
N ALA A 11 -5.62 4.58 9.39
CA ALA A 11 -5.29 5.22 8.12
C ALA A 11 -4.59 4.25 7.16
N SER A 12 -3.68 3.41 7.65
CA SER A 12 -2.98 2.38 6.87
C SER A 12 -3.93 1.31 6.35
N LEU A 13 -4.87 0.85 7.18
CA LEU A 13 -5.90 -0.11 6.76
C LEU A 13 -6.86 0.51 5.73
N LEU A 14 -7.31 1.75 5.97
CA LEU A 14 -8.16 2.47 5.02
C LEU A 14 -7.44 2.70 3.67
N ALA A 15 -6.19 3.14 3.71
CA ALA A 15 -5.36 3.29 2.51
C ALA A 15 -5.21 1.98 1.75
N THR A 16 -5.03 0.86 2.45
CA THR A 16 -4.98 -0.48 1.85
C THR A 16 -6.28 -0.83 1.14
N VAL A 17 -7.44 -0.54 1.75
CA VAL A 17 -8.76 -0.75 1.12
C VAL A 17 -8.92 0.11 -0.12
N LEU A 18 -8.58 1.40 -0.05
CA LEU A 18 -8.68 2.31 -1.19
C LEU A 18 -7.76 1.87 -2.33
N LEU A 19 -6.53 1.46 -2.02
CA LEU A 19 -5.57 0.96 -3.01
C LEU A 19 -6.04 -0.34 -3.65
N LEU A 20 -6.66 -1.26 -2.89
CA LEU A 20 -7.29 -2.44 -3.45
C LEU A 20 -8.38 -2.07 -4.46
N LEU A 21 -9.29 -1.17 -4.08
CA LEU A 21 -10.38 -0.71 -4.96
C LEU A 21 -9.84 -0.03 -6.22
N LEU A 22 -8.84 0.83 -6.08
CA LEU A 22 -8.16 1.48 -7.20
C LEU A 22 -7.45 0.47 -8.09
N SER A 23 -6.82 -0.56 -7.51
CA SER A 23 -6.15 -1.62 -8.26
C SER A 23 -7.16 -2.43 -9.07
N LEU A 24 -8.31 -2.78 -8.48
CA LEU A 24 -9.41 -3.44 -9.19
C LEU A 24 -9.98 -2.57 -10.32
N ALA A 25 -10.16 -1.28 -10.08
CA ALA A 25 -10.66 -0.35 -11.08
C ALA A 25 -9.66 -0.20 -12.24
N SER A 26 -8.37 -0.02 -11.93
CA SER A 26 -7.30 0.15 -12.90
C SER A 26 -7.12 -1.09 -13.75
N MET A 27 -7.16 -2.27 -13.14
CA MET A 27 -7.14 -3.56 -13.83
C MET A 27 -8.29 -3.69 -14.84
N LYS A 28 -9.52 -3.36 -14.44
CA LYS A 28 -10.70 -3.39 -15.33
C LYS A 28 -10.58 -2.39 -16.47
N LEU A 29 -10.12 -1.17 -16.18
CA LEU A 29 -9.93 -0.11 -17.17
C LEU A 29 -8.84 -0.49 -18.18
N PHE A 30 -7.72 -1.03 -17.71
CA PHE A 30 -6.62 -1.48 -18.55
C PHE A 30 -7.04 -2.63 -19.47
N PHE A 31 -7.81 -3.60 -18.97
CA PHE A 31 -8.36 -4.65 -19.83
C PHE A 31 -9.35 -4.12 -20.87
N ALA A 32 -10.20 -3.16 -20.50
CA ALA A 32 -11.13 -2.54 -21.44
C ALA A 32 -10.38 -1.79 -22.55
N ALA A 33 -9.32 -1.05 -22.20
CA ALA A 33 -8.46 -0.36 -23.15
C ALA A 33 -7.70 -1.34 -24.06
N ALA A 34 -7.13 -2.41 -23.49
CA ALA A 34 -6.44 -3.45 -24.27
C ALA A 34 -7.39 -4.15 -25.25
N ARG A 35 -8.61 -4.48 -24.82
CA ARG A 35 -9.67 -5.05 -25.67
C ARG A 35 -10.01 -4.12 -26.84
N TYR A 36 -10.06 -2.82 -26.62
CA TYR A 36 -10.32 -1.84 -27.67
C TYR A 36 -9.15 -1.75 -28.67
N ALA A 37 -7.90 -1.79 -28.20
CA ALA A 37 -6.72 -1.59 -29.04
C ALA A 37 -6.29 -2.85 -29.83
N LEU A 38 -6.35 -4.03 -29.21
CA LEU A 38 -5.79 -5.28 -29.77
C LEU A 38 -6.87 -6.23 -30.33
N GLY A 39 -8.15 -5.90 -30.15
CA GLY A 39 -9.27 -6.75 -30.50
C GLY A 39 -9.55 -7.85 -29.45
N PRO A 40 -10.74 -8.47 -29.50
CA PRO A 40 -11.18 -9.41 -28.47
C PRO A 40 -10.35 -10.70 -28.45
N GLU A 41 -9.94 -11.23 -29.59
CA GLU A 41 -9.28 -12.54 -29.65
C GLU A 41 -7.88 -12.53 -29.03
N ALA A 42 -7.03 -11.55 -29.38
CA ALA A 42 -5.66 -11.45 -28.87
C ALA A 42 -5.60 -11.17 -27.35
N VAL A 43 -6.58 -10.47 -26.81
CA VAL A 43 -6.58 -9.98 -25.42
C VAL A 43 -6.91 -11.09 -24.42
N TYR A 44 -7.64 -12.13 -24.82
CA TYR A 44 -7.89 -13.27 -23.94
C TYR A 44 -6.64 -14.12 -23.70
N TRP A 45 -5.68 -14.14 -24.65
CA TRP A 45 -4.40 -14.84 -24.46
C TRP A 45 -3.52 -14.18 -23.39
N PHE A 46 -3.57 -12.85 -23.29
CA PHE A 46 -2.76 -12.07 -22.33
C PHE A 46 -3.51 -11.65 -21.07
N LYS A 47 -4.77 -12.09 -20.92
CA LYS A 47 -5.66 -11.66 -19.85
C LYS A 47 -5.06 -11.81 -18.44
N PRO A 48 -4.41 -12.93 -18.06
CA PRO A 48 -3.80 -13.04 -16.72
C PRO A 48 -2.68 -12.00 -16.53
N ALA A 49 -1.70 -11.97 -17.44
CA ALA A 49 -0.55 -11.07 -17.34
C ALA A 49 -0.93 -9.58 -17.28
N LEU A 50 -1.95 -9.16 -18.03
CA LEU A 50 -2.43 -7.76 -18.04
C LEU A 50 -3.23 -7.42 -16.78
N TYR A 51 -4.02 -8.36 -16.26
CA TYR A 51 -4.76 -8.16 -15.00
C TYR A 51 -3.81 -8.03 -13.82
N ASP A 52 -2.77 -8.88 -13.80
CA ASP A 52 -1.88 -8.99 -12.65
C ASP A 52 -0.87 -7.86 -12.61
N SER A 53 -0.27 -7.49 -13.75
CA SER A 53 0.75 -6.44 -13.78
C SER A 53 0.22 -5.08 -13.32
N ALA A 54 -0.91 -4.62 -13.88
CA ALA A 54 -1.44 -3.29 -13.56
C ALA A 54 -1.99 -3.21 -12.12
N GLY A 55 -2.74 -4.25 -11.69
CA GLY A 55 -3.32 -4.30 -10.36
C GLY A 55 -2.25 -4.38 -9.26
N PHE A 56 -1.27 -5.29 -9.40
CA PHE A 56 -0.22 -5.44 -8.39
C PHE A 56 0.79 -4.30 -8.42
N ALA A 57 1.12 -3.73 -9.59
CA ALA A 57 2.02 -2.58 -9.65
C ALA A 57 1.43 -1.38 -8.91
N LEU A 58 0.15 -1.08 -9.12
CA LEU A 58 -0.52 0.02 -8.44
C LEU A 58 -0.70 -0.25 -6.94
N ALA A 59 -1.10 -1.47 -6.57
CA ALA A 59 -1.22 -1.86 -5.17
C ALA A 59 0.12 -1.74 -4.44
N SER A 60 1.20 -2.26 -5.01
CA SER A 60 2.53 -2.24 -4.39
C SER A 60 3.13 -0.83 -4.33
N ALA A 61 3.21 -0.11 -5.46
CA ALA A 61 3.76 1.24 -5.48
C ALA A 61 2.94 2.19 -4.61
N GLY A 62 1.62 2.13 -4.70
CA GLY A 62 0.74 2.94 -3.86
C GLY A 62 0.86 2.62 -2.38
N THR A 63 1.01 1.34 -2.01
CA THR A 63 1.19 0.94 -0.61
C THR A 63 2.52 1.43 -0.06
N ALA A 64 3.61 1.26 -0.83
CA ALA A 64 4.93 1.76 -0.42
C ALA A 64 4.90 3.26 -0.19
N LEU A 65 4.34 4.03 -1.14
CA LEU A 65 4.20 5.48 -0.99
C LEU A 65 3.33 5.87 0.21
N ALA A 66 2.16 5.24 0.36
CA ALA A 66 1.26 5.52 1.48
C ALA A 66 1.94 5.27 2.83
N GLN A 67 2.65 4.14 2.98
CA GLN A 67 3.38 3.83 4.20
C GLN A 67 4.57 4.75 4.42
N TYR A 68 5.31 5.12 3.37
CA TYR A 68 6.36 6.11 3.47
C TYR A 68 5.82 7.41 4.07
N PHE A 69 4.79 8.02 3.46
CA PHE A 69 4.22 9.27 3.97
C PHE A 69 3.65 9.14 5.40
N LEU A 70 2.88 8.09 5.69
CA LEU A 70 2.27 7.92 7.02
C LEU A 70 3.32 7.69 8.12
N VAL A 71 4.37 6.93 7.83
CA VAL A 71 5.44 6.68 8.79
C VAL A 71 6.35 7.89 8.93
N SER A 72 6.67 8.62 7.85
CA SER A 72 7.42 9.89 7.94
C SER A 72 6.70 10.92 8.81
N LEU A 73 5.35 10.90 8.80
CA LEU A 73 4.53 11.74 9.67
C LEU A 73 4.69 11.34 11.14
N LEU A 74 4.53 10.04 11.45
CA LEU A 74 4.70 9.50 12.80
C LEU A 74 6.12 9.66 13.33
N ARG A 75 7.13 9.57 12.46
CA ARG A 75 8.55 9.71 12.80
C ARG A 75 8.85 11.06 13.47
N ARG A 76 8.11 12.12 13.14
CA ARG A 76 8.25 13.43 13.82
C ARG A 76 7.67 13.46 15.23
N ALA A 77 6.74 12.55 15.55
CA ALA A 77 6.07 12.47 16.85
C ALA A 77 6.65 11.38 17.77
N ALA A 78 7.42 10.43 17.22
CA ALA A 78 7.98 9.31 17.95
C ALA A 78 9.49 9.49 18.22
N ASP A 79 9.87 9.44 19.50
CA ASP A 79 11.27 9.57 19.90
C ASP A 79 12.11 8.33 19.49
N GLU A 80 11.53 7.12 19.54
CA GLU A 80 12.28 5.87 19.30
C GLU A 80 12.03 5.25 17.92
N LYS A 81 13.10 5.13 17.12
CA LYS A 81 13.10 4.48 15.78
C LYS A 81 12.66 3.02 15.84
N MET A 82 13.19 2.27 16.80
CA MET A 82 12.92 0.83 16.93
C MET A 82 11.46 0.54 17.22
N PHE A 83 10.85 1.33 18.10
CA PHE A 83 9.42 1.21 18.40
C PHE A 83 8.56 1.44 17.14
N LEU A 84 8.88 2.48 16.36
CA LEU A 84 8.19 2.78 15.12
C LEU A 84 8.37 1.68 14.06
N ALA A 85 9.56 1.08 13.95
CA ALA A 85 9.83 -0.03 13.06
C ALA A 85 8.99 -1.27 13.41
N VAL A 86 8.86 -1.59 14.70
CA VAL A 86 8.03 -2.71 15.16
C VAL A 86 6.56 -2.49 14.81
N ILE A 87 6.04 -1.29 15.07
CA ILE A 87 4.65 -0.94 14.74
C ILE A 87 4.41 -0.95 13.23
N CYS A 88 5.37 -0.46 12.45
CA CYS A 88 5.34 -0.56 11.00
C CYS A 88 5.24 -2.03 10.56
N GLY A 89 6.04 -2.92 11.16
CA GLY A 89 6.00 -4.35 10.88
C GLY A 89 4.64 -4.98 11.16
N PHE A 90 4.07 -4.73 12.34
CA PHE A 90 2.71 -5.18 12.67
C PHE A 90 1.67 -4.64 11.68
N THR A 91 1.74 -3.35 11.36
CA THR A 91 0.78 -2.70 10.46
C THR A 91 0.87 -3.27 9.06
N ALA A 92 2.08 -3.50 8.54
CA ALA A 92 2.30 -4.12 7.25
C ALA A 92 1.68 -5.53 7.17
N LEU A 93 1.84 -6.34 8.22
CA LEU A 93 1.21 -7.67 8.30
C LEU A 93 -0.32 -7.58 8.25
N PHE A 94 -0.93 -6.68 9.02
CA PHE A 94 -2.38 -6.49 8.99
C PHE A 94 -2.88 -5.97 7.65
N CYS A 95 -2.16 -5.05 7.01
CA CYS A 95 -2.49 -4.56 5.67
C CYS A 95 -2.44 -5.69 4.64
N GLY A 96 -1.38 -6.51 4.65
CA GLY A 96 -1.26 -7.67 3.77
C GLY A 96 -2.34 -8.74 3.99
N LEU A 97 -2.66 -9.05 5.25
CA LEU A 97 -3.74 -9.99 5.61
C LEU A 97 -5.11 -9.46 5.15
N LEU A 98 -5.40 -8.18 5.39
CA LEU A 98 -6.63 -7.54 4.95
C LEU A 98 -6.74 -7.55 3.43
N PHE A 99 -5.66 -7.16 2.74
CA PHE A 99 -5.61 -7.16 1.28
C PHE A 99 -5.81 -8.57 0.73
N TRP A 100 -5.12 -9.57 1.26
CA TRP A 100 -5.30 -10.96 0.83
C TRP A 100 -6.74 -11.43 1.03
N ARG A 101 -7.31 -11.19 2.22
CA ARG A 101 -8.67 -11.64 2.56
C ARG A 101 -9.72 -11.03 1.64
N THR A 102 -9.57 -9.76 1.29
CA THR A 102 -10.48 -9.01 0.43
C THR A 102 -10.23 -9.32 -1.05
N ALA A 103 -8.97 -9.53 -1.45
CA ALA A 103 -8.60 -9.93 -2.80
C ALA A 103 -9.14 -11.32 -3.16
N LEU A 104 -9.21 -12.28 -2.21
CA LEU A 104 -9.72 -13.64 -2.42
C LEU A 104 -11.10 -13.71 -3.09
N PHE A 105 -11.96 -12.71 -2.87
CA PHE A 105 -13.30 -12.64 -3.47
C PHE A 105 -13.34 -11.85 -4.79
N SER A 106 -12.18 -11.51 -5.32
CA SER A 106 -12.01 -10.68 -6.51
C SER A 106 -11.09 -11.37 -7.53
N SER A 107 -11.01 -10.79 -8.72
CA SER A 107 -10.08 -11.28 -9.76
C SER A 107 -8.61 -11.18 -9.36
N LEU A 108 -8.25 -10.33 -8.38
CA LEU A 108 -6.88 -10.24 -7.83
C LEU A 108 -6.55 -11.39 -6.87
N GLY A 109 -7.56 -12.12 -6.38
CA GLY A 109 -7.42 -13.24 -5.45
C GLY A 109 -6.90 -14.53 -6.08
N ALA A 110 -6.75 -14.57 -7.41
CA ALA A 110 -6.16 -15.69 -8.12
C ALA A 110 -4.71 -15.97 -7.66
N TYR A 111 -4.03 -14.97 -7.09
CA TYR A 111 -2.68 -15.08 -6.54
C TYR A 111 -2.74 -15.27 -5.03
N GLY A 112 -2.43 -16.49 -4.58
CA GLY A 112 -2.36 -16.83 -3.15
C GLY A 112 -1.33 -15.99 -2.37
N LEU A 113 -0.36 -15.37 -3.04
CA LEU A 113 0.66 -14.51 -2.45
C LEU A 113 0.38 -13.00 -2.61
N SER A 114 -0.83 -12.63 -3.04
CA SER A 114 -1.23 -11.24 -3.23
C SER A 114 -1.01 -10.36 -2.00
N GLY A 115 -1.35 -10.87 -0.81
CA GLY A 115 -1.10 -10.17 0.46
C GLY A 115 0.38 -9.97 0.78
N LEU A 116 1.25 -10.91 0.38
CA LEU A 116 2.70 -10.81 0.62
C LEU A 116 3.29 -9.60 -0.11
N THR A 117 2.84 -9.34 -1.34
CA THR A 117 3.32 -8.18 -2.11
C THR A 117 3.01 -6.86 -1.40
N VAL A 118 1.82 -6.75 -0.82
CA VAL A 118 1.39 -5.57 -0.05
C VAL A 118 2.13 -5.47 1.27
N THR A 119 2.33 -6.60 1.98
CA THR A 119 3.16 -6.62 3.20
C THR A 119 4.57 -6.12 2.92
N LEU A 120 5.22 -6.62 1.86
CA LEU A 120 6.57 -6.23 1.50
C LEU A 120 6.64 -4.77 1.05
N ALA A 121 5.68 -4.32 0.24
CA ALA A 121 5.61 -2.91 -0.17
C ALA A 121 5.43 -1.97 1.03
N ALA A 122 4.56 -2.35 1.98
CA ALA A 122 4.33 -1.61 3.20
C ALA A 122 5.60 -1.55 4.07
N LEU A 123 6.31 -2.66 4.20
CA LEU A 123 7.59 -2.72 4.90
C LEU A 123 8.66 -1.86 4.24
N LEU A 124 8.79 -1.92 2.91
CA LEU A 124 9.79 -1.15 2.17
C LEU A 124 9.59 0.35 2.39
N GLY A 125 8.40 0.87 2.07
CA GLY A 125 8.13 2.30 2.22
C GLY A 125 8.12 2.75 3.68
N GLY A 126 7.56 1.94 4.58
CA GLY A 126 7.51 2.28 5.99
C GLY A 126 8.88 2.26 6.67
N LEU A 127 9.71 1.23 6.44
CA LEU A 127 11.06 1.17 7.03
C LEU A 127 11.98 2.24 6.42
N GLU A 128 11.86 2.53 5.13
CA GLU A 128 12.57 3.65 4.51
C GLU A 128 12.24 4.95 5.25
N ALA A 129 10.97 5.22 5.54
CA ALA A 129 10.54 6.38 6.31
C ALA A 129 10.96 6.37 7.80
N VAL A 130 11.17 5.19 8.42
CA VAL A 130 11.71 5.10 9.79
C VAL A 130 13.18 5.55 9.83
N TYR A 131 13.95 5.12 8.84
CA TYR A 131 15.40 5.30 8.80
C TYR A 131 15.87 6.49 7.96
N GLN A 132 14.97 7.18 7.26
CA GLN A 132 15.25 8.40 6.51
C GLN A 132 15.97 9.46 7.37
N ALA A 133 16.76 10.31 6.72
CA ALA A 133 17.31 11.49 7.39
C ALA A 133 16.22 12.52 7.69
N ASP A 134 16.38 13.32 8.75
CA ASP A 134 15.37 14.33 9.11
C ASP A 134 15.15 15.39 8.01
N THR A 135 16.17 15.63 7.17
CA THR A 135 16.11 16.50 6.00
C THR A 135 15.31 15.94 4.83
N GLU A 136 15.11 14.63 4.78
CA GLU A 136 14.39 13.92 3.71
C GLU A 136 12.90 13.79 4.02
N ASN A 137 12.47 14.17 5.23
CA ASN A 137 11.08 14.04 5.63
C ASN A 137 10.18 14.97 4.79
N PRO A 138 9.21 14.43 4.03
CA PRO A 138 8.37 15.24 3.15
C PRO A 138 7.41 16.16 3.90
N TRP A 139 7.16 15.92 5.19
CA TRP A 139 6.24 16.74 5.98
C TRP A 139 6.95 17.97 6.53
N PRO A 140 6.32 19.16 6.51
CA PRO A 140 6.90 20.34 7.12
C PRO A 140 6.89 20.22 8.65
N PRO A 141 7.82 20.89 9.36
CA PRO A 141 7.88 20.85 10.83
C PRO A 141 6.59 21.28 11.53
N SER A 142 5.82 22.19 10.91
CA SER A 142 4.52 22.66 11.43
C SER A 142 3.50 21.54 11.62
N VAL A 143 3.59 20.43 10.90
CA VAL A 143 2.63 19.32 11.02
C VAL A 143 2.85 18.53 12.32
N SER A 144 4.09 18.47 12.81
CA SER A 144 4.41 17.73 14.04
C SER A 144 3.76 18.30 15.29
N SER A 145 3.40 19.59 15.32
CA SER A 145 2.67 20.17 16.46
C SER A 145 1.25 19.64 16.59
N LEU A 146 0.68 19.04 15.54
CA LEU A 146 -0.67 18.46 15.56
C LEU A 146 -0.71 17.06 16.18
N PHE A 147 0.45 16.43 16.40
CA PHE A 147 0.58 15.04 16.85
C PHE A 147 1.34 14.87 18.17
N ARG A 148 1.77 15.99 18.80
CA ARG A 148 2.31 16.00 20.17
C ARG A 148 1.21 15.80 21.20
#